data_AF-A0A1B6GYJ9-F1
#
_entry.id   AF-A0A1B6GYJ9-F1
#
_cell.length_a   1.000
_cell.length_b   1.000
_cell.length_c   1.000
_cell.angle_alpha   90.00
_cell.angle_beta   90.00
_cell.angle_gamma   90.00
#
_symmetry.space_group_name_H-M   'P 1'
#
loop_
_entity.id
_entity.type
_entity.pdbx_description
1 polymer ?
#
loop_
_entity_poly.entity_id
_entity_poly.type
_entity_poly.pdbx_seq_one_letter_code
_entity_poly.pdbx_strand_id
1 'polypeptide(L)'
;PDPTIPAHVNLEFMGFQNAVAYKQIMDGLPYMYNDLEAYKKGFEEFKTSGTISKAVGTEDSNFRKFQKFINKYSRMYNNLEEFETRFGLFSNIANKFQNYNYGDDLVGINLFSDRTLSEKKAFFG
;
A
#
# COMPACT_ATOMS: atom_id res chain seq x y z
N PRO A 1 -19.77 -2.31 -10.47
CA PRO A 1 -19.05 -1.34 -11.33
C PRO A 1 -17.57 -1.32 -10.90
N ASP A 2 -16.65 -1.05 -11.83
CA ASP A 2 -15.24 -0.88 -11.50
C ASP A 2 -15.08 0.42 -10.67
N PRO A 3 -14.34 0.44 -9.54
CA PRO A 3 -14.19 1.67 -8.78
C PRO A 3 -13.39 2.71 -9.56
N THR A 4 -13.82 3.97 -9.47
CA THR A 4 -13.09 5.11 -10.06
C THR A 4 -11.83 5.37 -9.26
N ILE A 5 -10.67 5.44 -9.94
CA ILE A 5 -9.40 5.83 -9.31
C ILE A 5 -9.26 7.36 -9.34
N PRO A 6 -9.05 8.04 -8.21
CA PRO A 6 -8.77 9.46 -8.17
C PRO A 6 -7.46 9.79 -8.91
N ALA A 7 -7.51 10.79 -9.80
CA ALA A 7 -6.39 11.10 -10.72
C ALA A 7 -5.57 12.34 -10.33
N HIS A 8 -5.90 13.01 -9.23
CA HIS A 8 -5.18 14.22 -8.80
C HIS A 8 -3.83 13.86 -8.18
N VAL A 9 -2.82 14.72 -8.35
CA VAL A 9 -1.49 14.51 -7.77
C VAL A 9 -1.36 15.33 -6.49
N ASN A 10 -0.98 14.67 -5.40
CA ASN A 10 -0.61 15.27 -4.13
C ASN A 10 0.88 15.01 -3.87
N LEU A 11 1.71 16.03 -4.14
CA LEU A 11 3.17 15.93 -4.00
C LEU A 11 3.62 15.68 -2.55
N GLU A 12 2.90 16.20 -1.56
CA GLU A 12 3.22 15.95 -0.14
C GLU A 12 3.03 14.47 0.20
N PHE A 13 1.95 13.85 -0.30
CA PHE A 13 1.68 12.43 -0.11
C PHE A 13 2.69 11.54 -0.85
N MET A 14 3.11 11.93 -2.03
CA MET A 14 4.20 11.25 -2.74
C MET A 14 5.53 11.38 -1.98
N GLY A 15 5.83 12.55 -1.42
CA GLY A 15 6.98 12.77 -0.55
C GLY A 15 6.96 11.87 0.68
N PHE A 16 5.79 11.75 1.32
CA PHE A 16 5.57 10.84 2.44
C PHE A 16 5.85 9.38 2.07
N GLN A 17 5.28 8.86 0.98
CA GLN A 17 5.53 7.49 0.51
C GLN A 17 7.02 7.21 0.30
N ASN A 18 7.75 8.14 -0.31
CA ASN A 18 9.19 8.03 -0.51
C ASN A 18 9.95 8.00 0.83
N ALA A 19 9.59 8.86 1.77
CA ALA A 19 10.20 8.89 3.10
C ALA A 19 9.96 7.58 3.86
N VAL A 20 8.75 7.01 3.75
CA VAL A 20 8.41 5.69 4.33
C VAL A 20 9.27 4.59 3.70
N ALA A 21 9.34 4.53 2.37
CA ALA A 21 10.14 3.54 1.66
C ALA A 21 11.63 3.64 2.00
N TYR A 22 12.17 4.86 2.07
CA TYR A 22 13.55 5.10 2.48
C TYR A 22 13.81 4.62 3.92
N LYS A 23 12.89 4.93 4.85
CA LYS A 23 13.01 4.51 6.25
C LYS A 23 12.94 3.00 6.41
N GLN A 24 12.09 2.32 5.65
CA GLN A 24 12.00 0.86 5.58
C GLN A 24 13.34 0.23 5.18
N ILE A 25 13.99 0.78 4.14
CA ILE A 25 15.30 0.30 3.69
C ILE A 25 16.37 0.54 4.77
N MET A 26 16.43 1.76 5.31
CA MET A 26 17.45 2.14 6.30
C MET A 26 17.35 1.33 7.59
N ASP A 27 16.14 1.05 8.06
CA ASP A 27 15.91 0.32 9.32
C ASP A 27 15.80 -1.21 9.09
N GLY A 28 15.89 -1.68 7.84
CA GLY A 28 15.71 -3.10 7.50
C GLY A 28 14.31 -3.63 7.81
N LEU A 29 13.29 -2.76 7.76
CA LEU A 29 11.92 -3.07 8.12
C LEU A 29 11.06 -3.31 6.86
N PRO A 30 10.37 -4.47 6.74
CA PRO A 30 9.53 -4.74 5.57
C PRO A 30 8.22 -3.93 5.53
N TYR A 31 7.86 -3.26 6.63
CA TYR A 31 6.68 -2.39 6.78
C TYR A 31 6.89 -1.44 7.98
N MET A 32 6.17 -0.31 8.00
CA MET A 32 6.30 0.73 9.04
C MET A 32 5.04 0.96 9.87
N TYR A 33 3.88 0.61 9.32
CA TYR A 33 2.58 0.91 9.92
C TYR A 33 1.77 -0.36 10.07
N ASN A 34 0.96 -0.44 11.13
CA ASN A 34 0.20 -1.64 11.42
C ASN A 34 -1.15 -1.69 10.72
N ASP A 35 -1.74 -0.54 10.39
CA ASP A 35 -3.01 -0.43 9.66
C ASP A 35 -3.07 0.89 8.85
N LEU A 36 -4.15 1.06 8.08
CA LEU A 36 -4.37 2.23 7.23
C LEU A 36 -4.51 3.53 8.05
N GLU A 37 -5.15 3.48 9.22
CA GLU A 37 -5.38 4.68 10.04
C GLU A 37 -4.08 5.18 10.68
N ALA A 38 -3.20 4.27 11.10
CA ALA A 38 -1.85 4.57 11.52
C ALA A 38 -1.02 5.20 10.39
N TYR A 39 -1.18 4.72 9.14
CA TYR A 39 -0.53 5.30 7.97
C TYR A 39 -1.03 6.73 7.68
N LYS A 40 -2.34 6.96 7.76
CA LYS A 40 -2.96 8.30 7.65
C LYS A 40 -2.44 9.25 8.73
N LYS A 41 -2.40 8.80 9.98
CA LYS A 41 -1.84 9.57 11.09
C LYS A 41 -0.37 9.91 10.84
N GLY A 42 0.41 8.94 10.35
CA GLY A 42 1.79 9.16 9.93
C GLY A 42 1.94 10.22 8.84
N PHE A 43 1.02 10.25 7.87
CA PHE A 43 1.01 11.29 6.85
C PHE A 43 0.72 12.68 7.44
N GLU A 44 -0.25 12.80 8.35
CA GLU A 44 -0.55 14.05 9.05
C GLU A 44 0.64 14.54 9.90
N GLU A 45 1.32 13.64 10.59
CA GLU A 45 2.54 13.94 11.36
C GLU A 45 3.71 14.33 10.43
N PHE A 46 3.83 13.70 9.27
CA PHE A 46 4.85 14.01 8.28
C PHE A 46 4.67 15.44 7.73
N LYS A 47 3.44 15.87 7.45
CA LYS A 47 3.18 17.26 6.99
C LYS A 47 3.66 18.32 7.99
N THR A 48 3.66 18.01 9.28
CA THR A 48 4.07 18.96 10.33
C THR A 48 5.55 18.87 10.67
N SER A 49 6.10 17.67 10.73
CA SER A 49 7.46 17.42 11.25
C SER A 49 8.49 16.99 10.19
N GLY A 50 8.02 16.50 9.03
CA GLY A 50 8.86 15.84 8.02
C GLY A 50 9.42 14.48 8.46
N THR A 51 9.02 13.97 9.63
CA THR A 51 9.56 12.74 10.20
C THR A 51 8.64 11.53 9.98
N ILE A 52 9.24 10.35 9.87
CA ILE A 52 8.55 9.06 9.77
C ILE A 52 8.88 8.25 11.01
N SER A 53 7.83 7.83 11.73
CA SER A 53 7.95 6.93 12.87
C SER A 53 7.21 5.62 12.58
N LYS A 54 7.68 4.53 13.18
CA LYS A 54 6.99 3.25 13.12
C LYS A 54 5.78 3.31 14.06
N ALA A 55 4.58 3.02 13.56
CA ALA A 55 3.39 2.93 14.40
C ALA A 55 3.22 1.50 14.93
N VAL A 56 3.11 1.36 16.25
CA VAL A 56 2.90 0.07 16.95
C VAL A 56 1.51 0.03 17.58
N GLY A 57 0.81 -1.10 17.46
CA GLY A 57 -0.59 -1.27 17.87
C GLY A 57 -1.22 -2.53 17.28
N THR A 58 -2.56 -2.62 17.28
CA THR A 58 -3.31 -3.71 16.63
C THR A 58 -2.95 -3.83 15.15
N GLU A 59 -2.75 -5.06 14.66
CA GLU A 59 -2.17 -5.31 13.34
C GLU A 59 -3.23 -5.72 12.31
N ASP A 60 -3.27 -5.01 11.18
CA ASP A 60 -3.97 -5.45 9.97
C ASP A 60 -3.00 -6.24 9.08
N SER A 61 -3.24 -7.56 8.99
CA SER A 61 -2.45 -8.47 8.17
C SER A 61 -2.41 -8.08 6.69
N ASN A 62 -3.54 -7.64 6.13
CA ASN A 62 -3.62 -7.23 4.73
C ASN A 62 -2.85 -5.93 4.51
N PHE A 63 -2.89 -5.01 5.47
CA PHE A 63 -2.15 -3.76 5.36
C PHE A 63 -0.63 -3.97 5.37
N ARG A 64 -0.14 -4.91 6.19
CA ARG A 64 1.28 -5.32 6.15
C ARG A 64 1.66 -5.96 4.82
N LYS A 65 0.81 -6.87 4.31
CA LYS A 65 1.01 -7.48 2.99
C LYS A 65 1.01 -6.40 1.89
N PHE A 66 0.17 -5.38 2.01
CA PHE A 66 0.12 -4.27 1.07
C PHE A 66 1.38 -3.42 1.09
N GLN A 67 1.92 -3.08 2.26
CA GLN A 67 3.22 -2.39 2.36
C GLN A 67 4.38 -3.22 1.77
N LYS A 68 4.42 -4.53 2.05
CA LYS A 68 5.38 -5.46 1.41
C LYS A 68 5.20 -5.47 -0.12
N PHE A 69 3.95 -5.49 -0.61
CA PHE A 69 3.60 -5.44 -2.03
C PHE A 69 4.07 -4.14 -2.70
N ILE A 70 3.86 -2.99 -2.04
CA ILE A 70 4.31 -1.67 -2.52
C ILE A 70 5.82 -1.69 -2.74
N ASN A 71 6.58 -2.20 -1.77
CA ASN A 71 8.03 -2.32 -1.90
C ASN A 71 8.43 -3.29 -3.00
N LYS A 72 7.83 -4.49 -3.03
CA LYS A 72 8.15 -5.54 -4.01
C LYS A 72 7.96 -5.09 -5.46
N TYR A 73 6.92 -4.31 -5.74
CA TYR A 73 6.57 -3.86 -7.09
C TYR A 73 6.80 -2.35 -7.30
N SER A 74 7.57 -1.72 -6.42
CA SER A 74 7.93 -0.30 -6.46
C SER A 74 6.73 0.61 -6.75
N ARG A 75 5.63 0.40 -6.03
CA ARG A 75 4.40 1.16 -6.21
C ARG A 75 4.54 2.56 -5.61
N MET A 76 3.93 3.51 -6.29
CA MET A 76 3.76 4.88 -5.82
C MET A 76 2.40 5.36 -6.30
N TYR A 77 1.62 5.94 -5.39
CA TYR A 77 0.27 6.41 -5.67
C TYR A 77 0.20 7.93 -5.59
N ASN A 78 -0.68 8.54 -6.38
CA ASN A 78 -0.67 9.98 -6.59
C ASN A 78 -1.20 10.76 -5.37
N ASN A 79 -2.08 10.16 -4.59
CA ASN A 79 -2.74 10.79 -3.45
C ASN A 79 -3.25 9.73 -2.46
N LEU A 80 -3.73 10.18 -1.31
CA LEU A 80 -4.23 9.31 -0.25
C LEU A 80 -5.50 8.54 -0.68
N GLU A 81 -6.43 9.17 -1.40
CA GLU A 81 -7.65 8.48 -1.86
C GLU A 81 -7.35 7.35 -2.86
N GLU A 82 -6.39 7.54 -3.76
CA GLU A 82 -5.90 6.47 -4.62
C GLU A 82 -5.30 5.37 -3.77
N PHE A 83 -4.40 5.69 -2.82
CA PHE A 83 -3.80 4.70 -1.94
C PHE A 83 -4.84 3.85 -1.21
N GLU A 84 -5.90 4.48 -0.68
CA GLU A 84 -7.01 3.79 -0.02
C GLU A 84 -7.77 2.87 -0.98
N THR A 85 -8.07 3.37 -2.18
CA THR A 85 -8.77 2.58 -3.21
C THR A 85 -7.93 1.37 -3.64
N ARG A 86 -6.62 1.55 -3.81
CA ARG A 86 -5.66 0.51 -4.16
C ARG A 86 -5.51 -0.53 -3.05
N PHE A 87 -5.49 -0.09 -1.80
CA PHE A 87 -5.49 -0.98 -0.64
C PHE A 87 -6.78 -1.82 -0.59
N GLY A 88 -7.94 -1.23 -0.88
CA GLY A 88 -9.21 -1.96 -0.98
C GLY A 88 -9.19 -3.04 -2.07
N LEU A 89 -8.72 -2.70 -3.28
CA LEU A 89 -8.54 -3.65 -4.37
C LEU A 89 -7.60 -4.79 -4.00
N PHE A 90 -6.45 -4.45 -3.41
CA PHE A 90 -5.47 -5.41 -2.93
C PHE A 90 -6.04 -6.35 -1.87
N SER A 91 -6.74 -5.80 -0.87
CA SER A 91 -7.32 -6.57 0.24
C SER A 91 -8.36 -7.59 -0.25
N ASN A 92 -9.13 -7.24 -1.28
CA ASN A 92 -10.06 -8.18 -1.91
C ASN A 92 -9.34 -9.39 -2.53
N ILE A 93 -8.19 -9.16 -3.18
CA ILE A 93 -7.35 -10.24 -3.73
C ILE A 93 -6.70 -11.04 -2.60
N ALA A 94 -6.12 -10.36 -1.61
CA ALA A 94 -5.47 -11.01 -0.47
C ALA A 94 -6.43 -11.93 0.30
N ASN A 95 -7.67 -11.48 0.55
CA ASN A 95 -8.71 -12.27 1.19
C ASN A 95 -9.15 -13.47 0.34
N LYS A 96 -9.20 -13.33 -0.98
CA LYS A 96 -9.54 -14.44 -1.88
C LYS A 96 -8.50 -15.57 -1.83
N PHE A 97 -7.23 -15.22 -1.64
CA PHE A 97 -6.12 -16.18 -1.59
C PHE A 97 -5.65 -16.53 -0.18
N GLN A 98 -6.33 -16.06 0.88
CA GLN A 98 -5.89 -16.23 2.27
C GLN A 98 -5.69 -17.70 2.70
N ASN A 99 -6.42 -18.63 2.07
CA ASN A 99 -6.36 -20.07 2.37
C ASN A 99 -5.32 -20.83 1.53
N TYR A 100 -4.63 -20.16 0.61
CA TYR A 100 -3.62 -20.74 -0.26
C TYR A 100 -2.19 -20.50 0.26
N ASN A 101 -2.01 -20.40 1.58
CA ASN A 101 -0.72 -20.11 2.21
C ASN A 101 0.26 -21.28 2.09
N TYR A 102 1.22 -21.17 1.18
CA TYR A 102 2.52 -21.83 1.30
C TYR A 102 3.51 -20.85 1.94
N GLY A 103 3.42 -20.64 3.25
CA GLY A 103 4.34 -19.75 4.00
C GLY A 103 4.06 -18.24 3.86
N ASP A 104 5.08 -17.42 4.13
CA ASP A 104 5.05 -15.93 4.03
C ASP A 104 5.09 -15.45 2.56
N ASP A 105 4.96 -16.39 1.61
CA ASP A 105 4.90 -16.14 0.19
C ASP A 105 3.50 -15.66 -0.23
N LEU A 106 3.51 -14.62 -1.05
CA LEU A 106 2.38 -13.91 -1.63
C LEU A 106 1.62 -14.77 -2.67
N VAL A 107 1.17 -15.98 -2.30
CA VAL A 107 0.44 -16.87 -3.21
C VAL A 107 -0.80 -16.16 -3.74
N GLY A 108 -0.91 -16.03 -5.07
CA GLY A 108 -2.01 -15.33 -5.75
C GLY A 108 -1.90 -13.81 -5.79
N ILE A 109 -1.00 -13.18 -5.01
CA ILE A 109 -0.72 -11.75 -5.09
C ILE A 109 0.39 -11.50 -6.13
N ASN A 110 -0.01 -10.89 -7.25
CA ASN A 110 0.87 -10.50 -8.36
C ASN A 110 0.82 -8.98 -8.60
N LEU A 111 1.57 -8.49 -9.60
CA LEU A 111 1.64 -7.06 -9.93
C LEU A 111 0.27 -6.42 -10.21
N PHE A 112 -0.78 -7.17 -10.54
CA PHE A 112 -2.12 -6.64 -10.81
C PHE A 112 -3.05 -6.62 -9.58
N SER A 113 -2.55 -6.97 -8.39
CA SER A 113 -3.40 -7.14 -7.22
C SER A 113 -4.04 -5.83 -6.74
N ASP A 114 -3.43 -4.69 -7.04
CA ASP A 114 -3.95 -3.34 -6.76
C ASP A 114 -4.68 -2.71 -7.95
N ARG A 115 -4.96 -3.48 -9.01
CA ARG A 115 -5.53 -2.96 -10.27
C ARG A 115 -6.99 -3.35 -10.45
N THR A 116 -7.72 -2.42 -11.04
CA THR A 116 -9.09 -2.59 -11.53
C THR A 116 -9.14 -3.62 -12.67
N LEU A 117 -10.34 -4.09 -13.02
CA LEU A 117 -10.49 -5.00 -14.16
C LEU A 117 -10.15 -4.29 -15.47
N SER A 118 -10.54 -3.02 -15.59
CA SER A 118 -10.27 -2.21 -16.78
C SER A 118 -8.77 -1.98 -16.97
N GLU A 119 -8.04 -1.64 -15.89
CA GLU A 119 -6.57 -1.51 -15.95
C GLU A 119 -5.87 -2.83 -16.30
N LYS A 120 -6.36 -3.96 -15.77
CA LYS A 120 -5.85 -5.29 -16.13
C LYS A 120 -6.01 -5.55 -17.62
N LYS A 121 -7.20 -5.31 -18.17
CA LYS A 121 -7.49 -5.51 -19.60
C LYS A 121 -6.62 -4.63 -20.49
N ALA A 122 -6.48 -3.35 -20.14
CA ALA A 122 -5.65 -2.40 -20.87
C ALA A 122 -4.15 -2.77 -20.88
N PHE A 123 -3.69 -3.61 -19.96
CA PHE A 123 -2.31 -4.11 -19.96
C PHE A 123 -2.09 -5.26 -20.95
N PHE A 124 -3.12 -6.05 -21.27
CA PHE A 124 -3.01 -7.24 -22.12
C PHE A 124 -3.55 -7.04 -23.55
N GLY A 125 -4.25 -5.94 -23.81
CA GLY A 125 -4.83 -5.57 -25.11
C GLY A 125 -4.12 -4.39 -25.74
#